data_AF-A0AAP6ZWC6-F1
#
_entry.id   AF-A0AAP6ZWC6-F1
#
_cell.length_a   1.000
_cell.length_b   1.000
_cell.length_c   1.000
_cell.angle_alpha   90.00
_cell.angle_beta   90.00
_cell.angle_gamma   90.00
#
_symmetry.space_group_name_H-M   'P 1'
#
loop_
_entity.id
_entity.type
_entity.pdbx_description
1 polymer ?
#
loop_
_entity_poly.entity_id
_entity_poly.type
_entity_poly.pdbx_seq_one_letter_code
_entity_poly.pdbx_strand_id
1 'polypeptide(L)'
;MKNKSSIPRPASVEPVQPSPNSGTSYWNQQEARQGVREAMNVSTNEGATPRKKAVALTYNPEQGDAPVVVAKGHGQIAERILDKAKESGVPIQEDASLVEVLSKLDIDQQIPPALYQLVAEVLSFVYKADQRADKGGINRGS
;
A
#
# COMPACT_ATOMS: atom_id res chain seq x y z
N MET A 1 36.63 43.97 -27.08
CA MET A 1 36.48 43.21 -25.82
C MET A 1 35.54 43.94 -24.86
N LYS A 2 34.60 43.20 -24.25
CA LYS A 2 33.79 43.48 -23.03
C LYS A 2 32.57 44.45 -23.10
N ASN A 3 31.44 43.85 -23.51
CA ASN A 3 30.05 43.96 -23.00
C ASN A 3 29.71 44.86 -21.78
N LYS A 4 28.63 45.67 -21.87
CA LYS A 4 27.24 45.36 -21.41
C LYS A 4 26.30 46.54 -21.73
N SER A 5 25.14 46.19 -22.30
CA SER A 5 24.06 47.08 -22.72
C SER A 5 23.27 47.62 -21.52
N SER A 6 23.04 48.93 -21.45
CA SER A 6 22.02 49.55 -20.60
C SER A 6 21.10 50.37 -21.49
N ILE A 7 19.91 49.83 -21.71
CA ILE A 7 18.80 50.45 -22.44
C ILE A 7 18.01 51.34 -21.47
N PRO A 8 17.76 52.62 -21.77
CA PRO A 8 16.71 53.38 -21.10
C PRO A 8 15.35 53.18 -21.78
N ARG A 9 14.31 53.14 -20.94
CA ARG A 9 12.92 52.72 -21.23
C ARG A 9 12.18 53.68 -22.18
N PRO A 10 11.34 53.19 -23.10
CA PRO A 10 10.21 53.97 -23.61
C PRO A 10 8.92 53.67 -22.85
N ALA A 11 8.01 54.63 -22.95
CA ALA A 11 6.87 54.87 -22.10
C ALA A 11 5.74 53.84 -22.19
N SER A 12 4.95 53.81 -21.11
CA SER A 12 3.54 53.43 -21.00
C SER A 12 2.90 52.84 -22.26
N VAL A 13 2.91 51.51 -22.36
CA VAL A 13 1.99 50.81 -23.27
C VAL A 13 0.75 50.46 -22.44
N GLU A 14 -0.33 51.20 -22.68
CA GLU A 14 -1.64 50.92 -22.10
C GLU A 14 -2.09 49.50 -22.53
N PRO A 15 -2.58 48.63 -21.63
CA PRO A 15 -2.97 47.28 -22.01
C PRO A 15 -4.16 47.34 -22.97
N VAL A 16 -3.99 46.77 -24.16
CA VAL A 16 -5.04 46.66 -25.18
C VAL A 16 -6.23 45.89 -24.61
N GLN A 17 -7.43 46.48 -24.62
CA GLN A 17 -8.64 45.78 -24.18
C GLN A 17 -9.17 44.89 -25.33
N PRO A 18 -9.42 43.59 -25.11
CA PRO A 18 -9.85 42.70 -26.17
C PRO A 18 -11.30 42.98 -26.61
N SER A 19 -11.53 42.99 -27.94
CA SER A 19 -12.82 43.21 -28.60
C SER A 19 -13.70 41.94 -28.56
N PRO A 20 -15.03 42.04 -28.33
CA PRO A 20 -15.83 40.97 -27.75
C PRO A 20 -16.42 39.91 -28.71
N ASN A 21 -15.97 39.78 -29.96
CA ASN A 21 -16.63 38.82 -30.86
C ASN A 21 -15.70 38.06 -31.82
N SER A 22 -15.03 37.05 -31.27
CA SER A 22 -14.71 35.80 -31.98
C SER A 22 -14.23 34.75 -30.97
N GLY A 23 -15.17 33.94 -30.48
CA GLY A 23 -15.02 32.53 -30.08
C GLY A 23 -13.87 32.09 -29.18
N THR A 24 -13.12 32.99 -28.55
CA THR A 24 -11.92 32.67 -27.77
C THR A 24 -12.18 33.11 -26.33
N SER A 25 -12.53 32.16 -25.45
CA SER A 25 -12.77 32.43 -24.04
C SER A 25 -11.46 32.81 -23.34
N TYR A 26 -11.24 34.11 -23.11
CA TYR A 26 -10.16 34.60 -22.26
C TYR A 26 -10.64 34.59 -20.79
N TRP A 27 -10.07 33.70 -19.98
CA TRP A 27 -10.39 33.59 -18.54
C TRP A 27 -10.17 34.94 -17.83
N ASN A 28 -11.20 35.46 -17.15
CA ASN A 28 -11.12 36.73 -16.42
C ASN A 28 -10.16 36.60 -15.21
N GLN A 29 -9.37 37.62 -14.91
CA GLN A 29 -8.40 37.61 -13.80
C GLN A 29 -9.07 37.38 -12.42
N GLN A 30 -10.38 37.60 -12.32
CA GLN A 30 -11.19 37.31 -11.14
C GLN A 30 -11.67 35.84 -11.07
N GLU A 31 -11.95 35.21 -12.22
CA GLU A 31 -12.29 33.78 -12.33
C GLU A 31 -11.04 32.90 -12.21
N ALA A 32 -9.90 33.36 -12.72
CA ALA A 32 -8.60 32.72 -12.48
C ALA A 32 -8.29 32.66 -10.98
N ARG A 33 -8.65 33.71 -10.21
CA ARG A 33 -8.51 33.75 -8.75
C ARG A 33 -9.47 32.82 -8.02
N GLN A 34 -10.67 32.59 -8.55
CA GLN A 34 -11.59 31.59 -8.01
C GLN A 34 -11.13 30.17 -8.36
N GLY A 35 -10.75 29.92 -9.62
CA GLY A 35 -10.21 28.64 -10.08
C GLY A 35 -8.91 28.25 -9.37
N VAL A 36 -8.00 29.18 -9.03
CA VAL A 36 -6.80 28.85 -8.24
C VAL A 36 -7.11 28.59 -6.76
N ARG A 37 -8.21 29.10 -6.20
CA ARG A 37 -8.63 28.75 -4.83
C ARG A 37 -9.36 27.40 -4.80
N GLU A 38 -10.10 27.08 -5.86
CA GLU A 38 -10.79 25.80 -6.02
C GLU A 38 -9.80 24.66 -6.31
N ALA A 39 -8.78 24.91 -7.16
CA ALA A 39 -7.67 23.99 -7.39
C ALA A 39 -6.70 23.87 -6.19
N MET A 40 -6.76 24.76 -5.20
CA MET A 40 -5.97 24.64 -3.96
C MET A 40 -6.71 23.92 -2.83
N ASN A 41 -8.03 23.75 -2.91
CA ASN A 41 -8.77 22.92 -1.95
C ASN A 41 -8.87 21.45 -2.37
N VAL A 42 -8.28 21.07 -3.51
CA VAL A 42 -8.02 19.66 -3.87
C VAL A 42 -6.65 19.22 -3.34
N SER A 43 -6.34 19.59 -2.09
CA SER A 43 -5.18 19.02 -1.42
C SER A 43 -5.54 17.65 -0.87
N THR A 44 -5.29 16.64 -1.69
CA THR A 44 -4.82 15.32 -1.23
C THR A 44 -5.83 14.41 -0.52
N ASN A 45 -7.00 14.20 -1.12
CA ASN A 45 -7.79 12.99 -0.89
C ASN A 45 -7.61 11.98 -2.02
N GLU A 46 -6.37 11.78 -2.50
CA GLU A 46 -6.04 10.58 -3.27
C GLU A 46 -5.90 9.40 -2.31
N GLY A 47 -6.91 8.53 -2.32
CA GLY A 47 -6.78 7.14 -1.84
C GLY A 47 -6.77 6.94 -0.34
N ALA A 48 -7.86 7.27 0.36
CA ALA A 48 -8.12 6.76 1.71
C ALA A 48 -8.53 5.26 1.69
N THR A 49 -7.89 4.43 0.86
CA THR A 49 -8.00 2.98 1.02
C THR A 49 -7.20 2.60 2.27
N PRO A 50 -7.78 1.81 3.20
CA PRO A 50 -7.06 1.40 4.40
C PRO A 50 -5.76 0.72 3.97
N ARG A 51 -4.63 1.22 4.50
CA ARG A 51 -3.31 0.69 4.17
C ARG A 51 -3.27 -0.77 4.62
N LYS A 52 -3.24 -1.69 3.64
CA LYS A 52 -3.13 -3.13 3.89
C LYS A 52 -1.93 -3.42 4.79
N LYS A 53 -2.07 -4.37 5.70
CA LYS A 53 -0.99 -4.90 6.52
C LYS A 53 -0.87 -6.40 6.25
N ALA A 54 0.36 -6.90 6.31
CA ALA A 54 0.62 -8.34 6.19
C ALA A 54 1.75 -8.73 7.14
N VAL A 55 1.64 -9.91 7.71
CA VAL A 55 2.67 -10.55 8.54
C VAL A 55 2.84 -11.98 8.05
N ALA A 56 4.08 -12.40 7.83
CA ALA A 56 4.42 -13.77 7.48
C ALA A 56 5.06 -14.46 8.69
N LEU A 57 4.62 -15.69 8.93
CA LEU A 57 5.08 -16.54 10.02
C LEU A 57 5.76 -17.78 9.47
N THR A 58 6.78 -18.25 10.18
CA THR A 58 7.36 -19.58 10.01
C THR A 58 7.08 -20.43 11.25
N TYR A 59 6.88 -21.73 11.06
CA TYR A 59 6.67 -22.67 12.15
C TYR A 59 7.23 -24.04 11.75
N ASN A 60 7.99 -24.65 12.65
CA ASN A 60 8.51 -25.99 12.47
C ASN A 60 7.84 -26.95 13.46
N PRO A 61 6.90 -27.81 13.00
CA PRO A 61 6.18 -28.71 13.89
C PRO A 61 7.07 -29.80 14.50
N GLU A 62 8.19 -30.16 13.86
CA GLU A 62 9.07 -31.22 14.36
C GLU A 62 9.94 -30.79 15.53
N GLN A 63 10.28 -29.50 15.59
CA GLN A 63 11.09 -28.94 16.68
C GLN A 63 10.24 -28.50 17.87
N GLY A 64 8.93 -28.31 17.69
CA GLY A 64 8.02 -27.84 18.73
C GLY A 64 8.27 -26.39 19.16
N ASP A 65 9.07 -25.64 18.39
CA ASP A 65 9.40 -24.24 18.66
C ASP A 65 8.21 -23.33 18.36
N ALA A 66 8.14 -22.21 19.08
CA ALA A 66 7.14 -21.18 18.84
C ALA A 66 7.24 -20.64 17.41
N PRO A 67 6.11 -20.34 16.73
CA PRO A 67 6.15 -19.65 15.45
C PRO A 67 6.95 -18.35 15.53
N VAL A 68 7.60 -17.97 14.43
CA VAL A 68 8.45 -16.77 14.36
C VAL A 68 7.97 -15.84 13.25
N VAL A 69 8.01 -14.54 13.49
CA VAL A 69 7.71 -13.52 12.47
C VAL A 69 8.90 -13.40 11.52
N VAL A 70 8.72 -13.74 10.24
CA VAL A 70 9.80 -13.66 9.24
C VAL A 70 9.68 -12.43 8.34
N ALA A 71 8.47 -11.87 8.21
CA ALA A 71 8.26 -10.63 7.49
C ALA A 71 7.04 -9.89 8.04
N LYS A 72 7.08 -8.56 7.98
CA LYS A 72 5.94 -7.68 8.25
C LYS A 72 5.98 -6.48 7.32
N GLY A 73 4.81 -5.96 6.95
CA GLY A 73 4.73 -4.84 6.02
C GLY A 73 3.40 -4.12 6.02
N HIS A 74 3.41 -2.91 5.47
CA HIS A 74 2.22 -2.09 5.25
C HIS A 74 2.20 -1.50 3.83
N GLY A 75 1.01 -1.26 3.28
CA GLY A 75 0.83 -0.73 1.93
C GLY A 75 1.50 -1.62 0.89
N GLN A 76 2.34 -1.04 0.03
CA GLN A 76 3.03 -1.76 -1.04
C GLN A 76 3.90 -2.92 -0.55
N ILE A 77 4.49 -2.82 0.65
CA ILE A 77 5.29 -3.93 1.21
C ILE A 77 4.38 -5.10 1.57
N ALA A 78 3.20 -4.83 2.13
CA ALA A 78 2.21 -5.87 2.42
C ALA A 78 1.75 -6.57 1.14
N GLU A 79 1.53 -5.81 0.06
CA GLU A 79 1.17 -6.38 -1.24
C GLU A 79 2.26 -7.31 -1.78
N ARG A 80 3.53 -6.90 -1.73
CA ARG A 80 4.66 -7.76 -2.13
C ARG A 80 4.76 -9.03 -1.30
N ILE A 81 4.50 -8.97 0.01
CA ILE A 81 4.48 -10.16 0.88
C ILE A 81 3.38 -11.13 0.42
N LEU A 82 2.17 -10.61 0.17
CA LEU A 82 1.03 -11.40 -0.28
C LEU A 82 1.28 -12.02 -1.66
N ASP A 83 1.83 -11.26 -2.59
CA ASP A 83 2.16 -11.75 -3.93
C ASP A 83 3.21 -12.86 -3.85
N LYS A 84 4.25 -12.67 -3.03
CA LYS A 84 5.27 -13.71 -2.84
C LYS A 84 4.72 -14.97 -2.19
N ALA A 85 3.79 -14.82 -1.24
CA ALA A 85 3.11 -15.95 -0.63
C ALA A 85 2.28 -16.74 -1.65
N LYS A 86 1.50 -16.05 -2.52
CA LYS A 86 0.74 -16.69 -3.61
C LYS A 86 1.65 -17.43 -4.58
N GLU A 87 2.73 -16.80 -5.03
CA GLU A 87 3.72 -17.42 -5.94
C GLU A 87 4.34 -18.70 -5.34
N SER A 88 4.55 -18.70 -4.03
CA SER A 88 5.23 -19.79 -3.32
C SER A 88 4.25 -20.84 -2.79
N GLY A 89 2.94 -20.70 -3.05
CA GLY A 89 1.90 -21.59 -2.52
C GLY A 89 1.75 -21.51 -1.00
N VAL A 90 2.21 -20.45 -0.35
CA VAL A 90 2.05 -20.24 1.09
C VAL A 90 0.60 -19.84 1.37
N PRO A 91 -0.11 -20.53 2.28
CA PRO A 91 -1.48 -20.19 2.63
C PRO A 91 -1.61 -18.77 3.18
N ILE A 92 -2.65 -18.06 2.74
CA ILE A 92 -2.95 -16.69 3.16
C ILE A 92 -4.26 -16.69 3.93
N GLN A 93 -4.24 -16.14 5.14
CA GLN A 93 -5.43 -15.93 5.97
C GLN A 93 -5.65 -14.42 6.15
N GLU A 94 -6.87 -13.97 5.91
CA GLU A 94 -7.26 -12.58 6.13
C GLU A 94 -7.89 -12.43 7.53
N ASP A 95 -7.17 -11.79 8.45
CA ASP A 95 -7.66 -11.40 9.77
C ASP A 95 -7.04 -10.07 10.19
N ALA A 96 -7.82 -8.99 10.12
CA ALA A 96 -7.35 -7.65 10.45
C ALA A 96 -6.93 -7.52 11.92
N SER A 97 -7.64 -8.19 12.84
CA SER A 97 -7.36 -8.11 14.28
C SER A 97 -6.06 -8.82 14.61
N LEU A 98 -5.86 -10.03 14.09
CA LEU A 98 -4.64 -10.79 14.29
C LEU A 98 -3.44 -10.08 13.67
N VAL A 99 -3.57 -9.57 12.44
CA VAL A 99 -2.50 -8.81 11.77
C VAL A 99 -2.13 -7.56 12.58
N GLU A 100 -3.10 -6.85 13.16
CA GLU A 100 -2.81 -5.67 13.98
C GLU A 100 -1.93 -6.02 15.19
N VAL A 101 -2.25 -7.14 15.86
CA VAL A 101 -1.51 -7.60 17.02
C VAL A 101 -0.12 -8.12 16.62
N LEU A 102 -0.05 -8.97 15.60
CA LEU A 102 1.21 -9.56 15.13
C LEU A 102 2.16 -8.50 14.53
N SER A 103 1.62 -7.44 13.92
CA SER A 103 2.43 -6.36 13.34
C SER A 103 3.27 -5.59 14.36
N LYS A 104 2.92 -5.69 15.65
CA LYS A 104 3.66 -5.09 16.77
C LYS A 104 4.89 -5.89 17.16
N LEU A 105 4.98 -7.17 16.76
CA LEU A 105 6.15 -8.01 17.00
C LEU A 105 7.24 -7.69 15.99
N ASP A 106 8.49 -7.87 16.38
CA ASP A 106 9.65 -7.67 15.50
C ASP A 106 9.93 -8.87 14.62
N ILE A 107 10.66 -8.61 13.53
CA ILE A 107 11.15 -9.68 12.67
C ILE A 107 12.14 -10.52 13.47
N ASP A 108 12.12 -11.83 13.22
CA ASP A 108 12.85 -12.88 13.95
C ASP A 108 12.43 -13.03 15.43
N GLN A 109 11.33 -12.40 15.83
CA GLN A 109 10.75 -12.57 17.15
C GLN A 109 9.81 -13.78 17.18
N GLN A 110 9.97 -14.63 18.19
CA GLN A 110 9.01 -15.68 18.53
C GLN A 110 7.67 -15.06 18.97
N ILE A 111 6.57 -15.68 18.55
CA ILE A 111 5.25 -15.31 19.02
C ILE A 111 5.20 -15.49 20.56
N PRO A 112 4.66 -14.52 21.32
CA PRO A 112 4.51 -14.68 22.76
C PRO A 112 3.37 -15.64 23.11
N PRO A 113 3.43 -16.33 24.27
CA PRO A 113 2.41 -17.32 24.68
C PRO A 113 0.98 -16.80 24.67
N ALA A 114 0.77 -15.51 24.96
CA ALA A 114 -0.54 -14.86 24.94
C ALA A 114 -1.24 -14.91 23.56
N LEU A 115 -0.48 -15.13 22.47
CA LEU A 115 -0.99 -15.16 21.11
C LEU A 115 -1.00 -16.58 20.50
N TYR A 116 -0.52 -17.59 21.24
CA TYR A 116 -0.44 -18.96 20.72
C TYR A 116 -1.77 -19.52 20.30
N GLN A 117 -2.83 -19.28 21.07
CA GLN A 117 -4.16 -19.80 20.74
C GLN A 117 -4.67 -19.24 19.41
N LEU A 118 -4.47 -17.94 19.15
CA LEU A 118 -4.90 -17.30 17.92
C LEU A 118 -4.10 -17.83 16.72
N VAL A 119 -2.78 -17.96 16.86
CA VAL A 119 -1.92 -18.47 15.77
C VAL A 119 -2.18 -19.96 15.51
N ALA A 120 -2.43 -20.76 16.56
CA ALA A 120 -2.73 -22.18 16.44
C ALA A 120 -4.03 -22.45 15.68
N GLU A 121 -5.03 -21.58 15.80
CA GLU A 121 -6.28 -21.68 15.03
C GLU A 121 -6.00 -21.56 13.52
N VAL A 122 -5.19 -20.56 13.12
CA VAL A 122 -4.79 -20.36 11.73
C VAL A 122 -3.96 -21.53 11.22
N LEU A 123 -2.96 -21.99 11.98
CA LEU A 123 -2.14 -23.13 11.60
C LEU A 123 -2.95 -24.43 11.48
N SER A 124 -3.93 -24.65 12.37
CA SER A 124 -4.80 -25.82 12.33
C SER A 124 -5.63 -25.88 11.05
N PHE A 125 -6.04 -24.73 10.50
CA PHE A 125 -6.73 -24.66 9.21
C PHE A 125 -5.80 -25.11 8.07
N VAL A 126 -4.57 -24.62 8.05
CA VAL A 126 -3.55 -24.97 7.06
C VAL A 126 -3.22 -26.47 7.08
N TYR A 127 -2.92 -27.03 8.26
CA TYR A 127 -2.56 -28.45 8.37
C TYR A 127 -3.70 -29.41 8.05
N LYS A 128 -4.97 -29.02 8.30
CA LYS A 128 -6.12 -29.85 7.91
C LYS A 128 -6.32 -29.90 6.39
N ALA A 129 -5.93 -28.84 5.67
CA ALA A 129 -5.93 -28.83 4.21
C ALA A 129 -4.84 -29.78 3.66
N ASP A 130 -3.67 -29.82 4.30
CA ASP A 130 -2.53 -30.66 3.91
C ASP A 130 -2.77 -32.16 4.19
N GLN A 131 -3.32 -32.51 5.36
CA GLN A 131 -3.60 -33.91 5.72
C GLN A 131 -4.65 -34.61 4.84
N ARG A 132 -5.50 -33.86 4.13
CA ARG A 132 -6.43 -34.43 3.14
C ARG A 132 -5.74 -34.81 1.83
N ALA A 133 -4.60 -34.21 1.52
CA ALA A 133 -3.80 -34.57 0.35
C ALA A 133 -2.99 -35.85 0.59
N ASP A 134 -2.53 -36.09 1.83
CA ASP A 134 -1.67 -37.25 2.16
C ASP A 134 -2.45 -38.57 2.34
N LYS A 135 -3.67 -38.51 2.91
CA LYS A 135 -4.49 -39.72 3.19
C LYS A 135 -5.28 -40.29 1.99
N GLY A 136 -5.11 -39.73 0.78
CA GLY A 136 -5.76 -40.22 -0.44
C GLY A 136 -5.00 -41.33 -1.20
N GLY A 137 -3.76 -41.64 -0.81
CA GLY A 137 -2.84 -42.49 -1.58
C GLY A 137 -2.76 -43.97 -1.20
N ILE A 138 -3.58 -44.49 -0.29
CA ILE A 138 -3.56 -45.92 0.09
C ILE A 138 -4.75 -46.71 -0.48
N ASN A 139 -4.83 -46.79 -1.81
CA ASN A 139 -5.54 -47.86 -2.50
C ASN A 139 -4.55 -48.53 -3.46
N ARG A 140 -3.72 -49.42 -2.94
CA ARG A 140 -3.15 -50.51 -3.73
C ARG A 140 -3.70 -51.81 -3.17
N GLY A 141 -4.90 -52.13 -3.62
CA GLY A 141 -5.33 -53.51 -3.71
C GLY A 141 -4.52 -54.20 -4.79
N SER A 142 -3.90 -55.33 -4.43
CA SER A 142 -3.70 -56.55 -5.23
C SER A 142 -3.01 -57.55 -4.33
#